data_AF-Q8EZJ6-F1
#
_entry.id   AF-Q8EZJ6-F1
#
_cell.length_a   1.000
_cell.length_b   1.000
_cell.length_c   1.000
_cell.angle_alpha   90.00
_cell.angle_beta   90.00
_cell.angle_gamma   90.00
#
_symmetry.space_group_name_H-M   'P 1'
#
loop_
_entity.id
_entity.type
_entity.pdbx_description
1 polymer ?
#
loop_
_entity_poly.entity_id
_entity_poly.type
_entity_poly.pdbx_seq_one_letter_code
_entity_poly.pdbx_strand_id
1 'polypeptide(L)' 'MALISLVDTNRLWFKSKLGMQESEAPRKISFCQYAIMKDDLLEIEDALENEIFKNKPSVLGPPTSVFTWEPP' A
#
# COMPACT_ATOMS: atom_id res chain seq x y z
N MET A 1 4.92 -0.24 9.07
CA MET A 1 3.58 -0.81 9.28
C MET A 1 3.52 -2.23 8.74
N ALA A 2 2.58 -3.05 9.16
CA ALA A 2 2.37 -4.37 8.57
C ALA A 2 0.86 -4.68 8.49
N LEU A 3 0.40 -5.19 7.35
CA LEU A 3 -1.02 -5.43 7.06
C LEU A 3 -1.20 -6.82 6.43
N ILE A 4 -2.20 -7.57 6.89
CA ILE A 4 -2.76 -8.71 6.16
C ILE A 4 -4.09 -8.25 5.59
N SER A 5 -4.14 -8.10 4.27
CA SER A 5 -5.25 -7.46 3.57
C SER A 5 -5.94 -8.41 2.59
N LEU A 6 -7.26 -8.45 2.61
CA LEU A 6 -8.08 -9.17 1.63
C LEU A 6 -8.61 -8.19 0.59
N VAL A 7 -8.45 -8.54 -0.69
CA VAL A 7 -8.93 -7.71 -1.80
C VAL A 7 -10.35 -8.12 -2.17
N ASP A 8 -11.31 -7.20 -2.00
CA ASP A 8 -12.69 -7.32 -2.48
C ASP A 8 -12.85 -6.51 -3.79
N THR A 9 -14.04 -6.54 -4.38
CA THR A 9 -14.41 -5.84 -5.61
C THR A 9 -14.04 -4.36 -5.57
N ASN A 10 -14.37 -3.65 -4.47
CA ASN A 10 -14.20 -2.18 -4.38
C ASN A 10 -13.31 -1.72 -3.22
N ARG A 11 -12.90 -2.63 -2.32
CA ARG A 11 -12.16 -2.30 -1.11
C ARG A 11 -11.05 -3.29 -0.83
N LEU A 12 -10.10 -2.86 -0.01
CA LEU A 12 -9.22 -3.73 0.75
C LEU A 12 -9.69 -3.74 2.19
N TRP A 13 -9.91 -4.94 2.71
CA TRP A 13 -10.25 -5.15 4.11
C TRP A 13 -9.03 -5.66 4.87
N PHE A 14 -8.69 -5.02 5.98
CA PHE A 14 -7.52 -5.37 6.77
C PHE A 14 -7.90 -6.39 7.85
N LYS A 15 -7.59 -7.66 7.58
CA LYS A 15 -7.85 -8.78 8.52
C LYS A 15 -6.99 -8.68 9.77
N SER A 16 -5.74 -8.25 9.59
CA SER A 16 -4.77 -7.98 10.65
C SER A 16 -3.97 -6.74 10.28
N LYS A 17 -3.65 -5.90 11.26
CA LYS A 17 -2.95 -4.63 11.03
C LYS A 17 -2.11 -4.22 12.24
N LEU A 18 -0.94 -3.67 11.97
CA LEU A 18 -0.04 -3.04 12.94
C LEU A 18 0.43 -1.69 12.39
N GLY A 19 0.16 -0.62 13.13
CA GLY A 19 0.50 0.76 12.72
C GLY A 19 -0.52 1.41 11.77
N MET A 20 -1.77 0.94 11.74
CA MET A 20 -2.87 1.54 10.97
C MET A 20 -4.19 1.43 11.75
N GLN A 21 -5.00 2.49 11.77
CA GLN A 21 -6.24 2.57 12.58
C GLN A 21 -7.48 2.17 11.78
N GLU A 22 -7.46 2.41 10.47
CA GLU A 22 -8.52 2.12 9.52
C GLU A 22 -8.68 0.61 9.35
N SER A 23 -9.90 0.11 9.21
CA SER A 23 -10.18 -1.31 8.95
C SER A 23 -10.23 -1.66 7.46
N GLU A 24 -10.30 -0.66 6.60
CA GLU A 24 -10.38 -0.82 5.16
C GLU A 24 -9.86 0.41 4.40
N ALA A 25 -9.58 0.22 3.11
CA ALA A 25 -9.23 1.28 2.18
C ALA A 25 -9.85 1.04 0.79
N PRO A 26 -10.05 2.08 -0.04
CA PRO A 26 -10.52 1.88 -1.41
C PRO A 26 -9.52 1.08 -2.25
N ARG A 27 -10.00 0.07 -2.99
CA ARG A 27 -9.13 -0.78 -3.83
C ARG A 27 -8.34 0.04 -4.87
N LYS A 28 -9.01 1.02 -5.50
CA LYS A 28 -8.47 1.83 -6.59
C LYS A 28 -7.17 2.59 -6.25
N ILE A 29 -6.96 2.91 -4.97
CA ILE A 29 -5.76 3.64 -4.51
C ILE A 29 -4.70 2.72 -3.87
N SER A 30 -4.98 1.43 -3.75
CA SER A 30 -4.08 0.50 -3.07
C SER A 30 -2.93 0.00 -3.94
N PHE A 31 -1.86 -0.45 -3.28
CA PHE A 31 -0.80 -1.24 -3.91
C PHE A 31 -1.24 -2.69 -4.18
N CYS A 32 -2.01 -3.28 -3.26
CA CYS A 32 -2.40 -4.69 -3.32
C CYS A 32 -3.19 -5.05 -4.59
N GLN A 33 -3.93 -4.10 -5.19
CA GLN A 33 -4.60 -4.34 -6.47
C GLN A 33 -3.62 -4.73 -7.60
N TYR A 34 -2.36 -4.31 -7.52
CA TYR A 34 -1.31 -4.67 -8.49
C TYR A 34 -0.61 -5.96 -8.09
N ALA A 35 -0.40 -6.17 -6.79
CA ALA A 35 0.22 -7.38 -6.26
C ALA A 35 -0.57 -8.65 -6.63
N ILE A 36 -1.90 -8.62 -6.54
CA ILE A 36 -2.74 -9.80 -6.86
C ILE A 36 -2.82 -10.13 -8.36
N MET A 37 -2.30 -9.28 -9.24
CA MET A 37 -2.37 -9.48 -10.69
C MET A 37 -1.21 -10.34 -11.22
N LYS A 38 -0.24 -10.68 -10.37
CA LYS A 38 0.93 -11.47 -10.70
C LYS A 38 1.16 -12.50 -9.58
N ASP A 39 1.77 -13.63 -9.93
CA ASP A 39 2.16 -14.65 -8.96
C ASP A 39 3.53 -14.39 -8.31
N ASP A 40 4.23 -13.34 -8.75
CA ASP A 40 5.54 -12.92 -8.24
C ASP A 40 5.44 -11.84 -7.14
N LEU A 41 6.50 -11.73 -6.34
CA LEU A 41 6.65 -10.66 -5.35
C LEU A 41 6.62 -9.28 -6.02
N LEU A 42 5.75 -8.39 -5.51
CA LEU A 42 5.79 -6.96 -5.84
C LEU A 42 6.58 -6.22 -4.77
N GLU A 43 7.81 -5.85 -5.11
CA GLU A 43 8.68 -5.01 -4.29
C GLU A 43 8.81 -3.63 -4.92
N ILE A 44 8.71 -2.59 -4.10
CA ILE A 44 8.83 -1.18 -4.51
C ILE A 44 9.76 -0.53 -3.49
N GLU A 45 11.01 -0.28 -3.89
CA GLU A 45 12.04 0.31 -3.02
C GLU A 45 11.65 1.73 -2.58
N ASP A 46 11.24 2.56 -3.54
CA ASP A 46 10.68 3.89 -3.27
C ASP A 46 9.42 4.13 -4.12
N ALA A 47 8.29 4.34 -3.46
CA ALA A 47 7.03 4.62 -4.12
C ALA A 47 6.95 6.03 -4.73
N LEU A 48 7.78 6.97 -4.28
CA LEU A 48 7.90 8.33 -4.82
C LEU A 48 8.67 8.36 -6.15
N GLU A 49 9.59 7.42 -6.37
CA GLU A 49 10.34 7.30 -7.62
C GLU A 49 9.69 6.34 -8.63
N ASN A 50 8.73 5.53 -8.19
CA ASN A 50 8.09 4.57 -9.07
C ASN A 50 7.08 5.23 -10.03
N GLU A 51 7.30 5.10 -11.34
CA GLU A 51 6.45 5.67 -12.41
C GLU A 51 4.95 5.39 -12.27
N ILE A 52 4.57 4.22 -11.72
CA ILE A 52 3.17 3.80 -11.57
C ILE A 52 2.53 4.38 -10.31
N PHE A 53 3.32 4.54 -9.23
CA PHE A 53 2.81 4.85 -7.89
C PHE A 53 3.07 6.29 -7.45
N LYS A 54 4.09 6.97 -7.99
CA LYS A 54 4.53 8.31 -7.56
C LYS A 54 3.43 9.36 -7.51
N ASN A 55 2.45 9.26 -8.39
CA ASN A 55 1.32 10.21 -8.48
C ASN A 55 0.06 9.73 -7.75
N LYS A 56 0.09 8.60 -7.04
CA LYS A 56 -1.10 8.07 -6.37
C LYS A 56 -1.34 8.75 -5.02
N PRO A 57 -2.61 8.95 -4.64
CA PRO A 57 -2.96 9.52 -3.33
C PRO A 57 -2.40 8.74 -2.13
N SER A 58 -2.20 7.43 -2.29
CA SER A 58 -1.60 6.56 -1.27
C SER A 58 -0.11 6.81 -1.04
N VAL A 59 0.57 7.48 -1.97
CA VAL A 59 1.98 7.87 -1.88
C VAL A 59 2.11 9.34 -1.48
N LEU A 60 1.31 10.21 -2.08
CA LEU A 60 1.36 11.67 -1.87
C LEU A 60 0.55 12.17 -0.66
N GLY A 61 -0.19 11.28 0.01
CA GLY A 61 -0.99 11.61 1.19
C GLY A 61 -0.12 12.05 2.39
N PRO A 62 -0.74 12.55 3.48
CA PRO A 62 -0.01 13.00 4.65
C PRO A 62 0.99 11.94 5.16
N PRO A 63 2.17 12.36 5.67
CA PRO A 63 3.36 11.54 5.89
C PRO A 63 3.22 10.46 6.98
N THR A 64 2.03 10.19 7.49
CA THR A 64 1.76 9.06 8.40
C THR A 64 1.93 7.70 7.75
N SER A 65 2.05 7.62 6.41
CA SER A 65 2.14 6.35 5.67
C SER A 65 3.44 6.14 4.89
N VAL A 66 4.24 7.19 4.68
CA VAL A 66 5.48 7.11 3.89
C VAL A 66 6.63 6.86 4.86
N PHE A 67 7.06 5.61 4.96
CA PHE A 67 8.20 5.22 5.77
C PHE A 67 9.48 5.51 4.98
N THR A 68 10.17 6.58 5.33
CA THR A 68 11.55 6.80 4.88
C THR A 68 12.43 5.81 5.63
N TRP A 69 12.93 4.80 4.93
CA TRP A 69 13.99 3.94 5.44
C TRP A 69 15.27 4.78 5.54
N GLU A 70 15.71 5.11 6.76
CA GLU A 70 17.09 5.54 7.01
C GLU A 70 17.93 4.30 7.35
N PRO A 71 19.01 4.01 6.61
CA PRO A 71 19.93 2.95 6.99
C PRO A 71 20.67 3.32 8.29
N PRO A 72 21.14 2.32 9.06
CA PRO A 72 21.88 2.54 10.31
C PRO A 72 23.23 3.22 10.12
#